data_AF-A0A6A6JB82-F1
#
_entry.id   AF-A0A6A6JB82-F1
#
_cell.length_a   1.000
_cell.length_b   1.000
_cell.length_c   1.000
_cell.angle_alpha   90.00
_cell.angle_beta   90.00
_cell.angle_gamma   90.00
#
_symmetry.space_group_name_H-M   'P 1'
#
loop_
_entity.id
_entity.type
_entity.pdbx_description
1 polymer ?
#
loop_
_entity_poly.entity_id
_entity_poly.type
_entity_poly.pdbx_seq_one_letter_code
_entity_poly.pdbx_strand_id
1 'polypeptide(L)'
;MADKPKKETGLPEIVLLGDSLTEWSFFEHNRGFGWVLQEMYKGKARVVNEGKAGWTSTLLIPNFTHLLTRATSATTPPTLLITIFLGANDACFTPTTTRLRSSAEDFIGTEIVPLPRFEETLRFFIEEILIADRLAEFGTKVVLMGPPPISIPRRQGSRRAYATYLSKKRYAEAVVEVARSYAETGRVVGVDVWRAMVGEVLGEEEGGVDACNEERLPGCGLEGAREFEAGVEGYFVDGLHLGTKGYEVVSREWLKVVLETWPELAPEKLGLEV
;
A
#
# COMPACT_ATOMS: atom_id res chain seq x y z
N MET A 1 -19.07 28.71 33.10
CA MET A 1 -17.67 28.24 33.02
C MET A 1 -17.63 27.23 31.90
N ALA A 2 -16.94 27.54 30.81
CA ALA A 2 -16.79 26.58 29.70
C ALA A 2 -15.90 25.43 30.19
N ASP A 3 -16.35 24.20 29.96
CA ASP A 3 -15.62 22.99 30.31
C ASP A 3 -14.29 23.01 29.56
N LYS A 4 -13.16 22.90 30.29
CA LYS A 4 -11.85 22.78 29.64
C LYS A 4 -11.83 21.43 28.92
N PRO A 5 -11.44 21.36 27.63
CA PRO A 5 -11.37 20.08 26.94
C PRO A 5 -10.47 19.13 27.73
N LYS A 6 -10.99 17.93 28.03
CA LYS A 6 -10.22 16.89 28.70
C LYS A 6 -8.98 16.62 27.87
N LYS A 7 -7.80 16.77 28.48
CA LYS A 7 -6.51 16.49 27.87
C LYS A 7 -6.54 15.04 27.36
N GLU A 8 -6.47 14.86 26.05
CA GLU A 8 -6.47 13.52 25.45
C GLU A 8 -5.23 12.76 25.96
N THR A 9 -5.47 11.60 26.57
CA THR A 9 -4.41 10.81 27.20
C THR A 9 -3.90 9.78 26.22
N GLY A 10 -2.72 10.00 25.63
CA GLY A 10 -2.04 9.03 24.78
C GLY A 10 -1.23 9.68 23.66
N LEU A 11 -0.30 8.94 23.07
CA LEU A 11 0.38 9.38 21.85
C LEU A 11 -0.60 9.35 20.68
N PRO A 12 -0.54 10.31 19.75
CA PRO A 12 -1.34 10.26 18.54
C PRO A 12 -0.96 9.05 17.68
N GLU A 13 -1.82 8.67 16.74
CA GLU A 13 -1.72 7.42 15.98
C GLU A 13 -1.37 7.65 14.50
N ILE A 14 -0.55 6.75 13.97
CA ILE A 14 -0.35 6.53 12.53
C ILE A 14 -0.85 5.12 12.24
N VAL A 15 -1.86 4.98 11.40
CA VAL A 15 -2.51 3.70 11.13
C VAL A 15 -2.10 3.19 9.76
N LEU A 16 -1.68 1.92 9.70
CA LEU A 16 -1.36 1.23 8.45
C LEU A 16 -2.42 0.16 8.21
N LEU A 17 -3.34 0.41 7.29
CA LEU A 17 -4.42 -0.47 6.86
C LEU A 17 -4.03 -1.17 5.54
N GLY A 18 -4.25 -2.47 5.43
CA GLY A 18 -3.95 -3.18 4.19
C GLY A 18 -4.02 -4.69 4.28
N ASP A 19 -3.34 -5.36 3.36
CA ASP A 19 -3.28 -6.82 3.28
C ASP A 19 -2.03 -7.39 3.99
N SER A 20 -1.48 -8.52 3.50
CA SER A 20 -0.27 -9.14 4.06
C SER A 20 0.96 -8.26 3.93
N LEU A 21 1.05 -7.42 2.91
CA LEU A 21 2.16 -6.48 2.72
C LEU A 21 2.20 -5.44 3.85
N THR A 22 1.04 -5.10 4.41
CA THR A 22 0.96 -4.25 5.59
C THR A 22 1.16 -5.06 6.86
N GLU A 23 0.47 -6.21 7.01
CA GLU A 23 0.54 -7.01 8.23
C GLU A 23 1.97 -7.41 8.57
N TRP A 24 2.73 -7.87 7.57
CA TRP A 24 4.09 -8.39 7.73
C TRP A 24 5.16 -7.30 7.66
N SER A 25 4.77 -6.05 7.41
CA SER A 25 5.69 -4.91 7.46
C SER A 25 6.14 -4.54 8.87
N PHE A 26 5.57 -5.17 9.89
CA PHE A 26 5.94 -4.94 11.30
C PHE A 26 7.03 -5.90 11.78
N PHE A 27 7.59 -6.72 10.89
CA PHE A 27 8.68 -7.61 11.22
C PHE A 27 10.04 -6.90 11.15
N GLU A 28 10.87 -7.11 12.16
CA GLU A 28 12.24 -6.56 12.21
C GLU A 28 13.17 -7.24 11.19
N HIS A 29 13.04 -8.56 11.01
CA HIS A 29 13.97 -9.35 10.20
C HIS A 29 13.97 -9.01 8.70
N ASN A 30 12.90 -8.38 8.20
CA ASN A 30 12.81 -7.88 6.83
C ASN A 30 12.80 -6.34 6.78
N ARG A 31 13.12 -5.68 7.91
CA ARG A 31 13.08 -4.23 8.11
C ARG A 31 11.81 -3.61 7.53
N GLY A 32 10.67 -4.24 7.79
CA GLY A 32 9.41 -3.86 7.19
C GLY A 32 9.04 -2.40 7.48
N PHE A 33 8.31 -1.75 6.57
CA PHE A 33 8.07 -0.31 6.69
C PHE A 33 7.26 0.06 7.95
N GLY A 34 6.33 -0.78 8.40
CA GLY A 34 5.64 -0.61 9.67
C GLY A 34 6.58 -0.62 10.88
N TRP A 35 7.57 -1.53 10.89
CA TRP A 35 8.61 -1.59 11.92
C TRP A 35 9.54 -0.36 11.87
N VAL A 36 9.95 0.05 10.66
CA VAL A 36 10.76 1.27 10.47
C VAL A 36 10.04 2.49 11.04
N LEU A 37 8.74 2.63 10.76
CA LEU A 37 7.93 3.72 11.29
C LEU A 37 7.79 3.61 12.82
N GLN A 38 7.64 2.40 13.39
CA GLN A 38 7.61 2.22 14.85
C GLN A 38 8.86 2.74 15.55
N GLU A 39 10.04 2.41 15.02
CA GLU A 39 11.30 2.90 15.60
C GLU A 39 11.49 4.40 15.39
N MET A 40 11.08 4.93 14.23
CA MET A 40 11.18 6.35 13.91
C MET A 40 10.28 7.24 14.78
N TYR A 41 9.04 6.80 15.00
CA TYR A 41 8.03 7.54 15.77
C TYR A 41 7.97 7.14 17.25
N LYS A 42 8.92 6.35 17.73
CA LYS A 42 9.00 5.87 19.11
C LYS A 42 8.92 7.04 20.11
N GLY A 43 7.94 6.96 21.01
CA GLY A 43 7.68 8.01 22.01
C GLY A 43 7.00 9.28 21.48
N LYS A 44 6.68 9.34 20.19
CA LYS A 44 6.09 10.52 19.51
C LYS A 44 4.70 10.21 18.94
N ALA A 45 4.56 9.06 18.29
CA ALA A 45 3.28 8.54 17.79
C ALA A 45 3.25 7.02 17.91
N ARG A 46 2.05 6.47 18.03
CA ARG A 46 1.82 5.02 18.00
C ARG A 46 1.56 4.59 16.55
N VAL A 47 2.43 3.76 16.00
CA VAL A 47 2.21 3.16 14.68
C VAL A 47 1.43 1.85 14.84
N VAL A 48 0.26 1.78 14.20
CA VAL A 48 -0.75 0.73 14.39
C VAL A 48 -0.85 -0.16 13.16
N ASN A 49 -0.77 -1.47 13.38
CA ASN A 49 -0.96 -2.48 12.34
C ASN A 49 -2.44 -2.86 12.22
N GLU A 50 -3.08 -2.46 11.11
CA GLU A 50 -4.42 -2.89 10.71
C GLU A 50 -4.36 -3.75 9.42
N GLY A 51 -3.23 -4.43 9.19
CA GLY A 51 -3.06 -5.39 8.10
C GLY A 51 -3.86 -6.68 8.31
N LYS A 52 -4.31 -7.27 7.19
CA LYS A 52 -5.02 -8.55 7.13
C LYS A 52 -4.53 -9.42 5.96
N ALA A 53 -3.68 -10.39 6.25
CA ALA A 53 -3.10 -11.28 5.27
C ALA A 53 -4.17 -12.05 4.47
N GLY A 54 -4.02 -12.04 3.15
CA GLY A 54 -4.95 -12.71 2.21
C GLY A 54 -6.25 -11.96 1.94
N TRP A 55 -6.45 -10.76 2.52
CA TRP A 55 -7.68 -10.00 2.31
C TRP A 55 -7.58 -9.11 1.06
N THR A 56 -8.72 -8.92 0.40
CA THR A 56 -8.91 -7.94 -0.68
C THR A 56 -9.49 -6.64 -0.12
N SER A 57 -9.56 -5.60 -0.94
CA SER A 57 -10.21 -4.33 -0.56
C SER A 57 -11.63 -4.53 -0.03
N THR A 58 -12.44 -5.36 -0.69
CA THR A 58 -13.84 -5.60 -0.32
C THR A 58 -13.98 -6.38 0.99
N LEU A 59 -13.09 -7.33 1.25
CA LEU A 59 -13.08 -8.07 2.52
C LEU A 59 -12.72 -7.16 3.69
N LEU A 60 -11.92 -6.12 3.47
CA LEU A 60 -11.45 -5.21 4.51
C LEU A 60 -12.50 -4.20 5.00
N ILE A 61 -13.63 -4.06 4.30
CA ILE A 61 -14.68 -3.08 4.64
C ILE A 61 -15.13 -3.15 6.12
N PRO A 62 -15.45 -4.32 6.71
CA PRO A 62 -15.85 -4.39 8.12
C PRO A 62 -14.74 -3.94 9.09
N ASN A 63 -13.48 -4.26 8.77
CA ASN A 63 -12.32 -3.84 9.56
C ASN A 63 -12.12 -2.33 9.48
N PHE A 64 -12.30 -1.75 8.29
CA PHE A 64 -12.29 -0.31 8.10
C PHE A 64 -13.40 0.38 8.90
N THR A 65 -14.63 -0.14 8.89
CA THR A 65 -15.74 0.40 9.70
C THR A 65 -15.42 0.37 11.20
N HIS A 66 -14.83 -0.72 11.68
CA HIS A 66 -14.39 -0.82 13.07
C HIS A 66 -13.26 0.18 13.39
N LEU A 67 -12.29 0.33 12.48
CA LEU A 67 -11.22 1.33 12.59
C LEU A 67 -11.80 2.75 12.69
N LEU A 68 -12.72 3.13 11.80
CA LEU A 68 -13.35 4.45 11.85
C LEU A 68 -14.12 4.68 13.14
N THR A 69 -14.88 3.69 13.60
CA THR A 69 -15.60 3.76 14.89
C THR A 69 -14.63 4.03 16.04
N ARG A 70 -13.48 3.33 16.05
CA ARG A 70 -12.43 3.54 17.05
C ARG A 70 -11.79 4.92 16.93
N ALA A 71 -11.42 5.34 15.72
CA ALA A 71 -10.70 6.59 15.47
C ALA A 71 -11.56 7.83 15.73
N THR A 72 -12.88 7.72 15.56
CA THR A 72 -13.86 8.79 15.82
C THR A 72 -14.36 8.85 17.28
N SER A 73 -13.97 7.89 18.13
CA SER A 73 -14.33 7.92 19.54
C SER A 73 -13.61 9.03 20.30
N ALA A 74 -14.33 9.84 21.08
CA ALA A 74 -13.82 10.96 21.86
C ALA A 74 -12.71 10.59 22.89
N THR A 75 -12.50 9.31 23.18
CA THR A 75 -11.48 8.84 24.12
C THR A 75 -10.21 8.31 23.44
N THR A 76 -10.21 8.14 22.12
CA THR A 76 -9.07 7.60 21.37
C THR A 76 -8.09 8.74 21.07
N PRO A 77 -6.76 8.58 21.17
CA PRO A 77 -5.84 9.64 20.74
C PRO A 77 -6.06 10.06 19.27
N PRO A 78 -5.62 11.28 18.87
CA PRO A 78 -5.77 11.75 17.49
C PRO A 78 -5.14 10.78 16.51
N THR A 79 -5.83 10.50 15.40
CA THR A 79 -5.22 9.78 14.26
C THR A 79 -4.66 10.83 13.32
N LEU A 80 -3.34 10.86 13.13
CA LEU A 80 -2.67 11.85 12.27
C LEU A 80 -2.75 11.44 10.81
N LEU A 81 -2.60 10.15 10.54
CA LEU A 81 -2.46 9.61 9.20
C LEU A 81 -2.96 8.17 9.13
N ILE A 82 -3.67 7.86 8.05
CA ILE A 82 -4.08 6.50 7.69
C ILE A 82 -3.47 6.16 6.33
N THR A 83 -2.63 5.12 6.29
CA THR A 83 -2.15 4.53 5.03
C THR A 83 -3.06 3.39 4.62
N ILE A 84 -3.45 3.33 3.35
CA ILE A 84 -4.22 2.26 2.73
C ILE A 84 -3.34 1.61 1.67
N PHE A 85 -2.84 0.40 1.95
CA PHE A 85 -1.95 -0.35 1.06
C PHE A 85 -2.64 -1.65 0.62
N LEU A 86 -3.21 -1.63 -0.59
CA LEU A 86 -4.11 -2.68 -1.09
C LEU A 86 -3.96 -2.88 -2.60
N GLY A 87 -4.61 -3.94 -3.10
CA GLY A 87 -4.69 -4.26 -4.52
C GLY A 87 -3.90 -5.51 -4.90
N ALA A 88 -3.03 -6.02 -4.01
CA ALA A 88 -2.21 -7.19 -4.35
C ALA A 88 -3.08 -8.44 -4.53
N ASN A 89 -4.06 -8.67 -3.65
CA ASN A 89 -4.98 -9.79 -3.76
C ASN A 89 -6.11 -9.51 -4.77
N ASP A 90 -6.59 -8.28 -4.85
CA ASP A 90 -7.65 -7.84 -5.77
C ASP A 90 -7.29 -8.13 -7.24
N ALA A 91 -6.06 -7.79 -7.62
CA ALA A 91 -5.50 -7.97 -8.97
C ALA A 91 -5.19 -9.43 -9.34
N CYS A 92 -5.32 -10.38 -8.41
CA CYS A 92 -5.16 -11.80 -8.74
C CYS A 92 -6.36 -12.31 -9.54
N PHE A 93 -6.19 -13.40 -10.29
CA PHE A 93 -7.28 -14.00 -11.07
C PHE A 93 -7.90 -15.22 -10.38
N THR A 94 -9.23 -15.31 -10.43
CA THR A 94 -10.00 -16.47 -9.98
C THR A 94 -9.53 -17.75 -10.70
N PRO A 95 -9.47 -18.90 -9.99
CA PRO A 95 -9.24 -20.18 -10.65
C PRO A 95 -10.40 -20.51 -11.60
N THR A 96 -10.10 -20.89 -12.84
CA THR A 96 -11.08 -21.37 -13.80
C THR A 96 -11.61 -22.74 -13.36
N THR A 97 -12.84 -22.81 -12.86
CA THR A 97 -13.42 -24.06 -12.32
C THR A 97 -14.13 -24.92 -13.37
N THR A 98 -14.20 -24.53 -14.64
CA THR A 98 -14.90 -25.29 -15.67
C THR A 98 -13.98 -26.31 -16.35
N ARG A 99 -14.02 -27.58 -15.88
CA ARG A 99 -13.41 -28.76 -16.55
C ARG A 99 -14.01 -29.11 -17.93
N LEU A 100 -14.80 -28.21 -18.53
CA LEU A 100 -15.62 -28.47 -19.71
C LEU A 100 -15.44 -27.35 -20.74
N ARG A 101 -14.21 -27.00 -21.12
CA ARG A 101 -13.96 -26.27 -22.38
C ARG A 101 -12.67 -26.77 -23.04
N SER A 102 -12.76 -26.95 -24.35
CA SER A 102 -11.89 -27.79 -25.18
C SER A 102 -10.77 -27.04 -25.89
N SER A 103 -10.40 -25.83 -25.45
CA SER A 103 -9.19 -25.15 -25.90
C SER A 103 -8.40 -24.64 -24.70
N ALA A 104 -7.11 -24.98 -24.65
CA ALA A 104 -6.17 -24.55 -23.62
C ALA A 104 -5.77 -23.06 -23.73
N GLU A 105 -6.35 -22.34 -24.69
CA GLU A 105 -5.84 -21.04 -25.15
C GLU A 105 -6.60 -19.81 -24.58
N ASP A 106 -7.79 -19.98 -24.00
CA ASP A 106 -8.70 -18.86 -23.71
C ASP A 106 -9.36 -18.87 -22.31
N PHE A 107 -8.59 -18.74 -21.22
CA PHE A 107 -9.15 -18.04 -20.04
C PHE A 107 -8.07 -17.66 -19.01
N ILE A 108 -7.60 -16.41 -19.07
CA ILE A 108 -7.14 -15.71 -17.87
C ILE A 108 -8.44 -15.40 -17.12
N GLY A 109 -8.61 -15.90 -15.89
CA GLY A 109 -9.85 -15.73 -15.10
C GLY A 109 -10.32 -14.29 -14.96
N THR A 110 -11.37 -14.05 -14.17
CA THR A 110 -11.69 -12.67 -13.75
C THR A 110 -10.81 -12.29 -12.58
N GLU A 111 -10.43 -11.00 -12.50
CA GLU A 111 -9.81 -10.42 -11.31
C GLU A 111 -10.68 -10.73 -10.07
N ILE A 112 -10.07 -11.00 -8.91
CA ILE A 112 -10.80 -11.39 -7.69
C ILE A 112 -11.76 -10.27 -7.26
N VAL A 113 -11.31 -9.03 -7.34
CA VAL A 113 -12.17 -7.84 -7.21
C VAL A 113 -11.98 -7.03 -8.49
N PRO A 114 -12.98 -6.90 -9.37
CA PRO A 114 -12.84 -6.14 -10.60
C PRO A 114 -12.38 -4.69 -10.35
N LEU A 115 -11.55 -4.15 -11.25
CA LEU A 115 -10.92 -2.85 -11.08
C LEU A 115 -11.91 -1.70 -10.72
N PRO A 116 -13.08 -1.57 -11.37
CA PRO A 116 -14.06 -0.54 -10.98
C PRO A 116 -14.53 -0.68 -9.52
N ARG A 117 -14.72 -1.92 -9.05
CA ARG A 117 -15.15 -2.19 -7.67
C ARG A 117 -14.05 -1.90 -6.67
N PHE A 118 -12.79 -2.17 -7.05
CA PHE A 118 -11.63 -1.81 -6.25
C PHE A 118 -11.53 -0.29 -6.09
N GLU A 119 -11.63 0.47 -7.19
CA GLU A 119 -11.64 1.94 -7.15
C GLU A 119 -12.78 2.49 -6.30
N GLU A 120 -14.01 1.99 -6.47
CA GLU A 120 -15.16 2.35 -5.61
C GLU A 120 -14.85 2.14 -4.12
N THR A 121 -14.18 1.04 -3.78
CA THR A 121 -13.86 0.70 -2.39
C THR A 121 -12.81 1.65 -1.82
N LEU A 122 -11.79 2.02 -2.61
CA LEU A 122 -10.81 3.03 -2.20
C LEU A 122 -11.46 4.40 -1.99
N ARG A 123 -12.33 4.82 -2.91
CA ARG A 123 -13.09 6.09 -2.81
C ARG A 123 -13.94 6.11 -1.55
N PHE A 124 -14.66 5.02 -1.28
CA PHE A 124 -15.43 4.86 -0.04
C PHE A 124 -14.54 5.04 1.20
N PHE A 125 -13.37 4.40 1.27
CA PHE A 125 -12.48 4.57 2.43
C PHE A 125 -12.00 6.00 2.60
N ILE A 126 -11.59 6.66 1.51
CA ILE A 126 -11.12 8.04 1.52
C ILE A 126 -12.24 8.97 1.98
N GLU A 127 -13.41 8.87 1.37
CA GLU A 127 -14.54 9.76 1.63
C GLU A 127 -15.00 9.66 3.08
N GLU A 128 -15.16 8.44 3.61
CA GLU A 128 -15.55 8.25 5.01
C GLU A 128 -14.51 8.81 6.00
N ILE A 129 -13.21 8.73 5.68
CA ILE A 129 -12.16 9.40 6.49
C ILE A 129 -12.29 10.92 6.40
N LEU A 130 -12.49 11.46 5.20
CA LEU A 130 -12.51 12.90 4.96
C LEU A 130 -13.72 13.61 5.59
N ILE A 131 -14.87 12.94 5.65
CA ILE A 131 -16.12 13.50 6.19
C ILE A 131 -16.34 13.23 7.68
N ALA A 132 -15.59 12.30 8.28
CA ALA A 132 -15.71 12.02 9.70
C ALA A 132 -15.25 13.22 10.54
N ASP A 133 -16.18 13.87 11.25
CA ASP A 133 -15.96 15.13 11.99
C ASP A 133 -14.66 15.14 12.81
N ARG A 134 -14.44 14.09 13.60
CA ARG A 134 -13.25 13.99 14.45
C ARG A 134 -11.95 13.86 13.66
N LEU A 135 -11.96 13.12 12.56
CA LEU A 135 -10.78 12.99 11.71
C LEU A 135 -10.50 14.28 10.94
N ALA A 136 -11.55 15.00 10.54
CA ALA A 136 -11.45 16.32 9.93
C ALA A 136 -10.92 17.37 10.92
N GLU A 137 -11.36 17.36 12.19
CA GLU A 137 -10.87 18.23 13.26
C GLU A 137 -9.35 18.15 13.43
N PHE A 138 -8.80 16.93 13.44
CA PHE A 138 -7.35 16.70 13.55
C PHE A 138 -6.60 16.80 12.21
N GLY A 139 -7.30 17.10 11.12
CA GLY A 139 -6.69 17.20 9.79
C GLY A 139 -6.06 15.89 9.32
N THR A 140 -6.64 14.75 9.69
CA THR A 140 -6.14 13.38 9.39
C THR A 140 -5.80 13.25 7.91
N LYS A 141 -4.59 12.75 7.62
CA LYS A 141 -4.09 12.54 6.27
C LYS A 141 -4.36 11.10 5.79
N VAL A 142 -4.45 10.93 4.48
CA VAL A 142 -4.63 9.63 3.83
C VAL A 142 -3.49 9.42 2.83
N VAL A 143 -2.79 8.29 2.96
CA VAL A 143 -1.80 7.84 1.99
C VAL A 143 -2.34 6.61 1.29
N LEU A 144 -2.45 6.63 -0.03
CA LEU A 144 -2.77 5.42 -0.80
C LEU A 144 -1.48 4.81 -1.37
N MET A 145 -1.37 3.49 -1.26
CA MET A 145 -0.30 2.72 -1.88
C MET A 145 -0.92 1.56 -2.67
N GLY A 146 -0.58 1.47 -3.95
CA GLY A 146 -0.97 0.36 -4.80
C GLY A 146 0.00 -0.80 -4.69
N PRO A 147 -0.35 -2.00 -5.20
CA PRO A 147 0.48 -3.18 -5.03
C PRO A 147 1.88 -2.99 -5.64
N PRO A 148 2.93 -3.54 -5.01
CA PRO A 148 4.24 -3.65 -5.65
C PRO A 148 4.17 -4.61 -6.85
N PRO A 149 5.24 -4.67 -7.66
CA PRO A 149 5.42 -5.74 -8.64
C PRO A 149 5.39 -7.11 -7.96
N ILE A 150 5.21 -8.16 -8.77
CA ILE A 150 5.55 -9.52 -8.36
C ILE A 150 6.83 -9.94 -9.08
N SER A 151 7.59 -10.82 -8.45
CA SER A 151 8.76 -11.44 -9.07
C SER A 151 8.40 -12.85 -9.54
N ILE A 152 8.16 -12.97 -10.84
CA ILE A 152 7.92 -14.26 -11.49
C ILE A 152 9.29 -14.82 -11.92
N PRO A 153 9.72 -15.98 -11.39
CA PRO A 153 10.96 -16.59 -11.83
C PRO A 153 10.92 -16.87 -13.34
N ARG A 154 11.98 -16.55 -14.10
CA ARG A 154 12.02 -16.71 -15.57
C ARG A 154 11.63 -18.11 -16.07
N ARG A 155 11.88 -19.16 -15.28
CA ARG A 155 11.54 -20.56 -15.62
C ARG A 155 10.12 -20.98 -15.23
N GLN A 156 9.38 -20.10 -14.58
CA GLN A 156 8.00 -20.31 -14.12
C GLN A 156 7.03 -19.29 -14.73
N GLY A 157 7.50 -18.45 -15.66
CA GLY A 157 6.69 -17.51 -16.43
C GLY A 157 5.64 -18.23 -17.26
N SER A 158 4.41 -18.27 -16.74
CA SER A 158 3.24 -18.68 -17.50
C SER A 158 2.50 -17.45 -18.03
N ARG A 159 1.72 -17.60 -19.10
CA ARG A 159 0.82 -16.54 -19.61
C ARG A 159 -0.07 -15.97 -18.50
N ARG A 160 -0.50 -16.82 -17.54
CA ARG A 160 -1.28 -16.41 -16.37
C ARG A 160 -0.46 -15.59 -15.38
N ALA A 161 0.80 -15.96 -15.12
CA ALA A 161 1.68 -15.21 -14.25
C ALA A 161 1.93 -13.81 -14.82
N TYR A 162 2.30 -13.72 -16.11
CA TYR A 162 2.50 -12.44 -16.78
C TYR A 162 1.21 -11.58 -16.80
N ALA A 163 0.04 -12.20 -17.04
CA ALA A 163 -1.23 -11.49 -16.93
C ALA A 163 -1.48 -10.94 -15.51
N THR A 164 -1.10 -11.68 -14.47
CA THR A 164 -1.21 -11.22 -13.07
C THR A 164 -0.26 -10.07 -12.79
N TYR A 165 0.95 -10.10 -13.36
CA TYR A 165 1.90 -8.99 -13.31
C TYR A 165 1.31 -7.72 -13.93
N LEU A 166 0.76 -7.81 -15.15
CA LEU A 166 0.10 -6.67 -15.81
C LEU A 166 -1.14 -6.19 -15.06
N SER A 167 -1.93 -7.10 -14.48
CA SER A 167 -3.07 -6.71 -13.65
C SER A 167 -2.60 -5.92 -12.42
N LYS A 168 -1.58 -6.39 -11.69
CA LYS A 168 -1.03 -5.65 -10.54
C LYS A 168 -0.49 -4.26 -10.93
N LYS A 169 0.15 -4.13 -12.11
CA LYS A 169 0.55 -2.82 -12.65
C LYS A 169 -0.66 -1.88 -12.79
N ARG A 170 -1.74 -2.35 -13.44
CA ARG A 170 -2.97 -1.57 -13.63
C ARG A 170 -3.60 -1.14 -12.31
N TYR A 171 -3.58 -1.99 -11.29
CA TYR A 171 -4.11 -1.65 -9.95
C TYR A 171 -3.22 -0.64 -9.24
N ALA A 172 -1.89 -0.71 -9.41
CA ALA A 172 -0.97 0.28 -8.87
C ALA A 172 -1.20 1.66 -9.50
N GLU A 173 -1.34 1.71 -10.83
CA GLU A 173 -1.68 2.94 -11.57
C GLU A 173 -3.03 3.51 -11.13
N ALA A 174 -4.06 2.66 -11.02
CA ALA A 174 -5.38 3.09 -10.56
C ALA A 174 -5.37 3.70 -9.16
N VAL A 175 -4.55 3.17 -8.24
CA VAL A 175 -4.40 3.74 -6.88
C VAL A 175 -3.82 5.15 -6.94
N VAL A 176 -2.82 5.38 -7.78
CA VAL A 176 -2.22 6.70 -7.98
C VAL A 176 -3.23 7.68 -8.61
N GLU A 177 -4.01 7.23 -9.59
CA GLU A 177 -5.07 8.04 -10.21
C GLU A 177 -6.18 8.39 -9.22
N VAL A 178 -6.64 7.43 -8.42
CA VAL A 178 -7.62 7.68 -7.34
C VAL A 178 -7.06 8.70 -6.37
N ALA A 179 -5.83 8.54 -5.87
CA ALA A 179 -5.22 9.51 -4.96
C ALA A 179 -5.15 10.92 -5.58
N ARG A 180 -4.74 11.03 -6.85
CA ARG A 180 -4.68 12.31 -7.57
C ARG A 180 -6.03 12.98 -7.67
N SER A 181 -7.12 12.22 -7.83
CA SER A 181 -8.48 12.78 -7.89
C SER A 181 -8.94 13.45 -6.59
N TYR A 182 -8.25 13.22 -5.46
CA TYR A 182 -8.50 13.89 -4.18
C TYR A 182 -7.39 14.90 -3.80
N ALA A 183 -6.48 15.24 -4.71
CA ALA A 183 -5.34 16.12 -4.40
C ALA A 183 -5.80 17.51 -3.89
N GLU A 184 -6.91 18.04 -4.41
CA GLU A 184 -7.48 19.33 -4.00
C GLU A 184 -7.89 19.39 -2.53
N THR A 185 -8.11 18.23 -1.89
CA THR A 185 -8.43 18.16 -0.46
C THR A 185 -7.24 18.55 0.43
N GLY A 186 -6.00 18.51 -0.10
CA GLY A 186 -4.76 18.70 0.65
C GLY A 186 -4.50 17.64 1.73
N ARG A 187 -5.32 16.58 1.77
CA ARG A 187 -5.28 15.51 2.79
C ARG A 187 -5.01 14.12 2.21
N VAL A 188 -4.98 13.97 0.88
CA VAL A 188 -4.78 12.68 0.23
C VAL A 188 -3.56 12.73 -0.70
N VAL A 189 -2.68 11.74 -0.60
CA VAL A 189 -1.54 11.56 -1.51
C VAL A 189 -1.38 10.08 -1.88
N GLY A 190 -0.83 9.81 -3.06
CA GLY A 190 -0.51 8.46 -3.54
C GLY A 190 1.00 8.22 -3.54
N VAL A 191 1.43 7.02 -3.15
CA VAL A 191 2.81 6.55 -3.30
C VAL A 191 2.84 5.46 -4.37
N ASP A 192 3.60 5.70 -5.44
CA ASP A 192 3.76 4.77 -6.55
C ASP A 192 4.85 3.73 -6.24
N VAL A 193 4.50 2.76 -5.39
CA VAL A 193 5.39 1.67 -4.98
C VAL A 193 5.85 0.84 -6.18
N TRP A 194 4.96 0.60 -7.14
CA TRP A 194 5.27 -0.15 -8.35
C TRP A 194 6.40 0.49 -9.14
N ARG A 195 6.23 1.76 -9.52
CA ARG A 195 7.22 2.50 -10.30
C ARG A 195 8.54 2.65 -9.55
N ALA A 196 8.48 2.88 -8.23
CA ALA A 196 9.67 2.98 -7.41
C ALA A 196 10.51 1.69 -7.43
N MET A 197 9.88 0.54 -7.18
CA MET A 197 10.59 -0.75 -7.18
C MET A 197 11.12 -1.12 -8.56
N VAL A 198 10.33 -0.88 -9.62
CA VAL A 198 10.79 -1.12 -11.00
C VAL A 198 11.97 -0.21 -11.35
N GLY A 199 11.91 1.07 -10.95
CA GLY A 199 12.97 2.04 -11.18
C GLY A 199 14.31 1.65 -10.56
N GLU A 200 14.31 1.09 -9.34
CA GLU A 200 15.52 0.62 -8.65
C GLU A 200 16.30 -0.44 -9.45
N VAL A 201 15.59 -1.32 -10.16
CA VAL A 201 16.22 -2.42 -10.89
C VAL A 201 16.60 -2.04 -12.33
N LEU A 202 15.84 -1.13 -12.94
CA LEU A 202 16.17 -0.58 -14.25
C LEU A 202 17.37 0.38 -14.19
N GLY A 203 17.48 1.18 -13.14
CA GLY A 203 18.48 2.25 -13.00
C GLY A 203 18.19 3.46 -13.89
N GLU A 204 19.09 4.45 -13.87
CA GLU A 204 18.94 5.72 -14.60
C GLU A 204 19.19 5.60 -16.11
N GLU A 205 19.82 4.52 -16.57
CA GLU A 205 20.30 4.35 -17.95
C GLU A 205 19.19 4.01 -18.96
N GLU A 206 18.05 3.47 -18.52
CA GLU A 206 16.99 3.00 -19.43
C GLU A 206 15.90 4.04 -19.73
N GLY A 207 16.14 5.32 -19.42
CA GLY A 207 15.18 6.40 -19.71
C GLY A 207 13.91 6.38 -18.84
N GLY A 208 13.91 5.55 -17.79
CA GLY A 208 12.82 5.41 -16.82
C GLY A 208 11.80 4.33 -17.17
N VAL A 209 10.87 4.07 -16.23
CA VAL A 209 9.86 3.00 -16.33
C VAL A 209 8.98 3.13 -17.57
N ASP A 210 8.63 4.37 -17.95
CA ASP A 210 7.71 4.64 -19.07
C ASP A 210 8.35 4.46 -20.45
N ALA A 211 9.69 4.49 -20.53
CA ALA A 211 10.43 4.28 -21.78
C ALA A 211 10.69 2.78 -22.05
N CYS A 212 10.54 1.94 -21.02
CA CYS A 212 10.82 0.52 -21.10
C CYS A 212 9.64 -0.26 -21.70
N ASN A 213 9.94 -1.23 -22.56
CA ASN A 213 8.94 -2.21 -23.00
C ASN A 213 8.43 -2.99 -21.77
N GLU A 214 7.11 -3.08 -21.61
CA GLU A 214 6.46 -3.81 -20.51
C GLU A 214 6.93 -5.25 -20.38
N GLU A 215 7.22 -5.90 -21.51
CA GLU A 215 7.73 -7.27 -21.56
C GLU A 215 9.17 -7.42 -21.07
N ARG A 216 9.87 -6.31 -20.85
CA ARG A 216 11.24 -6.26 -20.33
C ARG A 216 11.33 -5.75 -18.90
N LEU A 217 10.21 -5.34 -18.30
CA LEU A 217 10.19 -4.83 -16.95
C LEU A 217 10.63 -5.89 -15.93
N PRO A 218 11.38 -5.51 -14.89
CA PRO A 218 11.82 -6.41 -13.84
C PRO A 218 10.69 -7.24 -13.24
N GLY A 219 10.91 -8.54 -13.06
CA GLY A 219 9.95 -9.44 -12.40
C GLY A 219 8.80 -9.96 -13.27
N CYS A 220 8.66 -9.51 -14.52
CA CYS A 220 7.57 -9.96 -15.39
C CYS A 220 7.66 -11.44 -15.81
N GLY A 221 8.84 -12.05 -15.66
CA GLY A 221 9.10 -13.46 -15.92
C GLY A 221 9.28 -13.84 -17.40
N LEU A 222 9.31 -12.86 -18.32
CA LEU A 222 9.58 -13.07 -19.73
C LEU A 222 11.08 -13.11 -20.05
N GLU A 223 11.43 -13.68 -21.20
CA GLU A 223 12.82 -13.76 -21.65
C GLU A 223 13.43 -12.36 -21.84
N GLY A 224 14.62 -12.15 -21.28
CA GLY A 224 15.31 -10.86 -21.36
C GLY A 224 14.91 -9.83 -20.31
N ALA A 225 13.85 -10.06 -19.52
CA ALA A 225 13.44 -9.19 -18.42
C ALA A 225 14.30 -9.38 -17.17
N ARG A 226 14.71 -8.30 -16.49
CA ARG A 226 15.50 -8.41 -15.25
C ARG A 226 14.71 -9.13 -14.16
N GLU A 227 15.40 -9.75 -13.21
CA GLU A 227 14.76 -10.37 -12.04
C GLU A 227 14.98 -9.52 -10.80
N PHE A 228 14.01 -9.52 -9.91
CA PHE A 228 14.21 -9.01 -8.56
C PHE A 228 14.99 -10.04 -7.75
N GLU A 229 16.02 -9.58 -7.04
CA GLU A 229 16.78 -10.43 -6.12
C GLU A 229 15.83 -11.06 -5.09
N ALA A 230 15.90 -12.39 -4.96
CA ALA A 230 15.03 -13.16 -4.06
C ALA A 230 15.68 -13.39 -2.69
N GLY A 231 14.84 -13.72 -1.71
CA GLY A 231 15.25 -14.05 -0.34
C GLY A 231 14.91 -12.95 0.66
N VAL A 232 15.14 -13.22 1.94
CA VAL A 232 14.82 -12.30 3.04
C VAL A 232 15.55 -10.96 2.88
N GLU A 233 16.83 -10.97 2.49
CA GLU A 233 17.59 -9.75 2.21
C GLU A 233 17.33 -9.15 0.82
N GLY A 234 16.57 -9.86 -0.02
CA GLY A 234 16.23 -9.46 -1.38
C GLY A 234 15.02 -8.51 -1.44
N TYR A 235 14.48 -8.31 -2.64
CA TYR A 235 13.25 -7.57 -2.85
C TYR A 235 12.01 -8.38 -2.48
N PHE A 236 12.02 -9.69 -2.74
CA PHE A 236 10.92 -10.59 -2.46
C PHE A 236 11.38 -11.88 -1.79
N VAL A 237 10.66 -12.32 -0.76
CA VAL A 237 10.91 -13.60 -0.09
C VAL A 237 10.40 -14.78 -0.92
N ASP A 238 9.20 -14.64 -1.48
CA ASP A 238 8.48 -15.72 -2.20
C ASP A 238 7.93 -15.26 -3.56
N GLY A 239 8.39 -14.11 -4.06
CA GLY A 239 7.91 -13.49 -5.30
C GLY A 239 6.67 -12.60 -5.15
N LEU A 240 6.06 -12.54 -3.96
CA LEU A 240 4.95 -11.65 -3.64
C LEU A 240 5.24 -10.79 -2.41
N HIS A 241 5.66 -11.40 -1.31
CA HIS A 241 5.93 -10.71 -0.05
C HIS A 241 7.34 -10.12 -0.06
N LEU A 242 7.45 -8.89 0.42
CA LEU A 242 8.68 -8.13 0.34
C LEU A 242 9.74 -8.65 1.32
N GLY A 243 10.98 -8.70 0.85
CA GLY A 243 12.17 -8.81 1.68
C GLY A 243 12.71 -7.44 2.09
N THR A 244 13.88 -7.40 2.70
CA THR A 244 14.56 -6.20 3.19
C THR A 244 14.66 -5.10 2.13
N LYS A 245 15.22 -5.39 0.95
CA LYS A 245 15.35 -4.39 -0.13
C LYS A 245 14.00 -3.88 -0.61
N GLY A 246 12.98 -4.75 -0.64
CA GLY A 246 11.63 -4.37 -1.05
C GLY A 246 11.00 -3.38 -0.08
N TYR A 247 11.07 -3.67 1.21
CA TYR A 247 10.57 -2.76 2.24
C TYR A 247 11.42 -1.50 2.41
N GLU A 248 12.71 -1.53 2.12
CA GLU A 248 13.55 -0.33 2.12
C GLU A 248 13.06 0.68 1.07
N VAL A 249 12.69 0.22 -0.13
CA VAL A 249 12.08 1.07 -1.17
C VAL A 249 10.74 1.63 -0.68
N VAL A 250 9.85 0.78 -0.16
CA VAL A 250 8.54 1.22 0.37
C VAL A 250 8.71 2.27 1.47
N SER A 251 9.60 2.01 2.43
CA SER A 251 9.85 2.92 3.56
C SER A 251 10.36 4.26 3.09
N ARG A 252 11.36 4.25 2.19
CA ARG A 252 11.98 5.47 1.67
C ARG A 252 10.99 6.30 0.87
N GLU A 253 10.25 5.69 -0.05
CA GLU A 253 9.26 6.42 -0.86
C GLU A 253 8.09 6.93 -0.03
N TRP A 254 7.59 6.12 0.91
CA TRP A 254 6.54 6.57 1.83
C TRP A 254 7.02 7.80 2.63
N LEU A 255 8.20 7.73 3.23
CA LEU A 255 8.77 8.83 4.02
C LEU A 255 8.99 10.07 3.17
N LYS A 256 9.56 9.91 1.98
CA LYS A 256 9.79 11.00 1.04
C LYS A 256 8.48 11.72 0.71
N VAL A 257 7.49 10.98 0.19
CA VAL A 257 6.20 11.58 -0.23
C VAL A 257 5.48 12.22 0.96
N VAL A 258 5.40 11.52 2.09
CA VAL A 258 4.67 12.02 3.28
C VAL A 258 5.33 13.25 3.87
N LEU A 259 6.66 13.26 4.03
CA LEU A 259 7.35 14.36 4.70
C LEU A 259 7.59 15.57 3.78
N GLU A 260 7.66 15.37 2.45
CA GLU A 260 7.63 16.48 1.49
C GLU A 260 6.23 17.12 1.42
N THR A 261 5.17 16.30 1.50
CA THR A 261 3.77 16.78 1.41
C THR A 261 3.28 17.40 2.73
N TRP A 262 3.58 16.76 3.86
CA TRP A 262 3.17 17.16 5.21
C TRP A 262 4.37 17.20 6.16
N PRO A 263 5.23 18.23 6.05
CA PRO A 263 6.43 18.35 6.87
C PRO A 263 6.15 18.38 8.38
N GLU A 264 4.93 18.71 8.81
CA GLU A 264 4.48 18.67 10.21
C GLU A 264 4.44 17.25 10.80
N LEU A 265 4.37 16.22 9.96
CA LEU A 265 4.40 14.82 10.38
C LEU A 265 5.83 14.30 10.62
N ALA A 266 6.86 15.13 10.42
CA ALA A 266 8.23 14.77 10.73
C ALA A 266 8.36 14.37 12.23
N PRO A 267 9.04 13.27 12.56
CA PRO A 267 9.15 12.80 13.95
C PRO A 267 9.67 13.87 14.92
N GLU A 268 10.57 14.74 14.47
CA GLU A 268 11.15 15.82 15.28
C GLU A 268 10.12 16.91 15.63
N LYS A 269 9.01 16.98 14.89
CA LYS A 269 7.92 17.95 15.10
C LYS A 269 6.75 17.37 15.90
N LEU A 270 6.68 16.05 16.05
CA LEU A 270 5.66 15.39 16.88
C LEU A 270 6.08 15.23 18.35
N GLY A 271 7.31 15.61 18.70
CA GLY A 271 7.86 15.55 20.06
C GLY A 271 7.92 16.92 20.75
N LEU A 272 7.17 17.04 21.84
CA LEU A 272 7.19 18.06 22.92
C LEU A 272 7.80 19.45 22.62
N GLU A 273 6.92 20.44 22.43
CA GLU A 273 6.99 21.59 23.34
C GLU A 273 6.87 21.03 24.77
N VAL A 274 7.99 21.06 25.51
CA VAL A 274 8.01 20.79 26.96
C VAL A 274 7.45 22.01 27.69
#